data_AF-A0A853M8G3-F1
#
_entry.id   AF-A0A853M8G3-F1
#
_cell.length_a   1.000
_cell.length_b   1.000
_cell.length_c   1.000
_cell.angle_alpha   90.00
_cell.angle_beta   90.00
_cell.angle_gamma   90.00
#
_symmetry.space_group_name_H-M   'P 1'
#
loop_
_entity.id
_entity.type
_entity.pdbx_description
1 polymer ?
#
loop_
_entity_poly.entity_id
_entity_poly.type
_entity_poly.pdbx_seq_one_letter_code
_entity_poly.pdbx_strand_id
1 'polypeptide(L)'
;MQSGSSLLVVGDQGSGKTFLAEQVYKALLIAGFSVAYVEPCTTKQLLLKICSSFNIPTQNLEGKKLTVEQLKQEIEIALKEGTRIMIFDDAQCIETKIRFWLKKIVQLCPTSPILLFATSPRRGDLFISVPRIYLEPLPDKIIRQIMRSTAQDRSINLENVDLASLQQRVAGNPMLAVRAVQEEYIGLDFEEGDHQKYGDGSFLIFVGVVTFIAVRFFAIGLNNRLLYALSGLLAVLFWGLYRSLRLLPGEGAKIQ
;
A
#
# COMPACT_ATOMS: atom_id res chain seq x y z
N MET A 1 -11.46 -18.88 21.22
CA MET A 1 -10.74 -17.60 21.39
C MET A 1 -9.70 -17.50 20.28
N GLN A 2 -10.07 -16.92 19.12
CA GLN A 2 -9.08 -16.63 18.07
C GLN A 2 -8.35 -15.36 18.49
N SER A 3 -7.04 -15.48 18.72
CA SER A 3 -6.16 -14.36 19.07
C SER A 3 -6.21 -13.31 17.96
N GLY A 4 -6.90 -12.19 18.20
CA GLY A 4 -7.01 -11.09 17.24
C GLY A 4 -5.66 -10.40 17.11
N SER A 5 -4.85 -10.80 16.13
CA SER A 5 -3.60 -10.11 15.82
C SER A 5 -3.86 -8.88 14.96
N SER A 6 -3.06 -7.84 15.18
CA SER A 6 -3.07 -6.67 14.29
C SER A 6 -2.55 -7.07 12.91
N LEU A 7 -3.07 -6.45 11.84
CA LEU A 7 -2.82 -6.85 10.47
C LEU A 7 -2.63 -5.62 9.57
N LEU A 8 -1.69 -5.72 8.63
CA LEU A 8 -1.47 -4.74 7.57
C LEU A 8 -1.90 -5.32 6.22
N VAL A 9 -2.89 -4.69 5.60
CA VAL A 9 -3.35 -4.97 4.24
C VAL A 9 -2.68 -3.98 3.28
N VAL A 10 -1.94 -4.51 2.32
CA VAL A 10 -1.26 -3.69 1.31
C VAL A 10 -1.80 -4.00 -0.07
N GLY A 11 -1.98 -2.97 -0.87
CA GLY A 11 -2.32 -3.12 -2.28
C GLY A 11 -2.01 -1.83 -3.03
N ASP A 12 -2.07 -1.91 -4.35
CA ASP A 12 -1.81 -0.76 -5.22
C ASP A 12 -2.92 0.30 -5.10
N GLN A 13 -2.64 1.52 -5.54
CA GLN A 13 -3.65 2.56 -5.57
C GLN A 13 -4.83 2.11 -6.43
N GLY A 14 -6.05 2.28 -5.94
CA GLY A 14 -7.25 1.87 -6.67
C GLY A 14 -7.58 0.37 -6.62
N SER A 15 -6.80 -0.46 -5.92
CA SER A 15 -7.05 -1.90 -5.80
C SER A 15 -8.30 -2.29 -5.00
N GLY A 16 -9.04 -1.34 -4.44
CA GLY A 16 -10.25 -1.58 -3.64
C GLY A 16 -10.02 -1.72 -2.13
N LYS A 17 -8.86 -1.29 -1.61
CA LYS A 17 -8.55 -1.31 -0.16
C LYS A 17 -9.58 -0.56 0.70
N THR A 18 -9.92 0.68 0.33
CA THR A 18 -10.91 1.49 1.05
C THR A 18 -12.26 0.80 1.08
N PHE A 19 -12.71 0.27 -0.07
CA PHE A 19 -13.94 -0.52 -0.14
C PHE A 19 -13.88 -1.73 0.80
N LEU A 20 -12.79 -2.50 0.80
CA LEU A 20 -12.59 -3.62 1.71
C LEU A 20 -12.62 -3.17 3.18
N ALA A 21 -11.96 -2.06 3.53
CA ALA A 21 -11.94 -1.51 4.87
C ALA A 21 -13.33 -1.15 5.37
N GLU A 22 -14.16 -0.53 4.53
CA GLU A 22 -15.56 -0.23 4.84
C GLU A 22 -16.41 -1.48 5.03
N GLN A 23 -16.25 -2.49 4.16
CA GLN A 23 -17.00 -3.75 4.30
C GLN A 23 -16.62 -4.48 5.59
N VAL A 24 -15.33 -4.50 5.95
CA VAL A 24 -14.86 -5.08 7.21
C VAL A 24 -15.41 -4.30 8.40
N TYR A 25 -15.39 -2.96 8.35
CA TYR A 25 -15.98 -2.11 9.39
C TYR A 25 -17.47 -2.44 9.60
N LYS A 26 -18.26 -2.48 8.52
CA LYS A 26 -19.69 -2.82 8.57
C LYS A 26 -19.93 -4.22 9.13
N ALA A 27 -19.17 -5.21 8.68
CA ALA A 27 -19.30 -6.59 9.14
C ALA A 27 -19.00 -6.73 10.65
N LEU A 28 -17.97 -6.05 11.15
CA LEU A 28 -17.61 -6.08 12.57
C LEU A 28 -18.64 -5.36 13.46
N LEU A 29 -19.21 -4.25 12.98
CA LEU A 29 -20.31 -3.58 13.68
C LEU A 29 -21.56 -4.47 13.77
N ILE A 30 -21.93 -5.15 12.68
CA ILE A 30 -23.07 -6.08 12.66
C ILE A 30 -22.83 -7.25 13.63
N ALA A 31 -21.58 -7.71 13.74
CA ALA A 31 -21.19 -8.74 14.69
C ALA A 31 -21.15 -8.25 16.16
N GLY A 32 -21.43 -6.96 16.42
CA GLY A 32 -21.52 -6.39 17.76
C GLY A 32 -20.18 -5.96 18.37
N PHE A 33 -19.11 -5.88 17.58
CA PHE A 33 -17.83 -5.37 18.08
C PHE A 33 -17.84 -3.84 18.18
N SER A 34 -17.10 -3.31 19.16
CA SER A 34 -16.81 -1.87 19.22
C SER A 34 -15.65 -1.57 18.26
N VAL A 35 -15.92 -0.81 17.20
CA VAL A 35 -14.96 -0.56 16.12
C VAL A 35 -14.83 0.94 15.84
N ALA A 36 -13.59 1.43 15.74
CA ALA A 36 -13.28 2.76 15.23
C ALA A 36 -12.76 2.66 13.80
N TYR A 37 -13.39 3.37 12.87
CA TYR A 37 -12.90 3.53 11.50
C TYR A 37 -12.34 4.94 11.31
N VAL A 38 -11.09 5.02 10.86
CA VAL A 38 -10.34 6.28 10.78
C VAL A 38 -9.74 6.45 9.39
N GLU A 39 -10.20 7.49 8.71
CA GLU A 39 -9.63 7.99 7.46
C GLU A 39 -8.47 8.96 7.72
N PRO A 40 -7.61 9.24 6.72
CA PRO A 40 -6.54 10.21 6.83
C PRO A 40 -7.04 11.58 7.31
N CYS A 41 -6.49 12.02 8.45
CA CYS A 41 -6.81 13.31 9.04
C CYS A 41 -5.66 13.77 9.96
N THR A 42 -5.79 14.97 10.53
CA THR A 42 -4.78 15.48 11.47
C THR A 42 -4.72 14.64 12.74
N THR A 43 -3.57 14.61 13.41
CA THR A 43 -3.36 13.85 14.66
C THR A 43 -4.47 14.09 15.70
N LYS A 44 -4.88 15.33 15.93
CA LYS A 44 -5.93 15.64 16.91
C LYS A 44 -7.30 15.12 16.48
N GLN A 45 -7.64 15.26 15.19
CA GLN A 45 -8.90 14.73 14.65
C GLN A 45 -8.94 13.20 14.72
N LEU A 46 -7.83 12.53 14.43
CA LEU A 46 -7.69 11.08 14.54
C LEU A 46 -8.05 10.60 15.95
N LEU A 47 -7.46 11.22 16.98
CA LEU A 47 -7.74 10.86 18.37
C LEU A 47 -9.20 11.13 18.75
N LEU A 48 -9.75 12.26 18.32
CA LEU A 48 -11.16 12.58 18.57
C LEU A 48 -12.13 11.61 17.87
N LYS A 49 -11.83 11.18 16.63
CA LYS A 49 -12.62 10.15 15.92
C LYS A 49 -12.61 8.83 16.68
N ILE A 50 -11.46 8.41 17.20
CA ILE A 50 -11.34 7.20 18.04
C ILE A 50 -12.16 7.35 19.33
N CYS A 51 -11.99 8.46 20.06
CA CYS A 51 -12.74 8.71 21.28
C CYS A 51 -14.25 8.71 21.04
N SER A 52 -14.71 9.37 19.98
CA SER A 52 -16.12 9.38 19.58
C SER A 52 -16.64 7.99 19.25
N SER A 53 -15.85 7.16 18.55
CA SER A 53 -16.27 5.80 18.17
C SER A 53 -16.39 4.87 19.37
N PHE A 54 -15.58 5.10 20.41
CA PHE A 54 -15.54 4.29 21.62
C PHE A 54 -16.30 4.89 22.80
N ASN A 55 -17.04 6.00 22.58
CA ASN A 55 -17.73 6.78 23.61
C ASN A 55 -16.83 7.18 24.79
N ILE A 56 -15.58 7.56 24.49
CA ILE A 56 -14.60 8.04 25.47
C ILE A 56 -14.78 9.56 25.65
N PRO A 57 -14.92 10.06 26.88
CA PRO A 57 -15.08 11.49 27.14
C PRO A 57 -13.85 12.28 26.67
N THR A 58 -14.09 13.36 25.92
CA THR A 58 -13.01 14.23 25.40
C THR A 58 -12.83 15.52 26.19
N GLN A 59 -13.51 15.64 27.32
CA GLN A 59 -13.48 16.78 28.23
C GLN A 59 -13.23 16.29 29.65
N ASN A 60 -12.51 17.10 30.42
CA ASN A 60 -12.36 16.88 31.86
C ASN A 60 -13.69 17.14 32.60
N LEU A 61 -13.74 16.76 33.88
CA LEU A 61 -14.86 17.06 34.79
C LEU A 61 -15.20 18.57 34.85
N GLU A 62 -14.23 19.44 34.57
CA GLU A 62 -14.40 20.90 34.48
C GLU A 62 -14.89 21.42 33.10
N GLY A 63 -15.20 20.53 32.14
CA GLY A 63 -15.62 20.91 30.78
C GLY A 63 -14.48 21.38 29.85
N LYS A 64 -13.22 21.35 30.31
CA LYS A 64 -12.05 21.70 29.48
C LYS A 64 -11.71 20.57 28.51
N LYS A 65 -11.43 20.93 27.24
CA LYS A 65 -10.99 19.97 26.21
C LYS A 65 -9.66 19.31 26.58
N LEU A 66 -9.57 18.00 26.41
CA LEU A 66 -8.35 17.25 26.65
C LEU A 66 -7.23 17.63 25.68
N THR A 67 -6.00 17.59 26.17
CA THR A 67 -4.79 17.69 25.35
C THR A 67 -4.57 16.41 24.54
N VAL A 68 -3.70 16.46 23.52
CA VAL A 68 -3.36 15.28 22.70
C VAL A 68 -2.83 14.13 23.56
N GLU A 69 -2.03 14.42 24.57
CA GLU A 69 -1.45 13.37 25.42
C GLU A 69 -2.49 12.76 26.36
N GLN A 70 -3.38 13.58 26.92
CA GLN A 70 -4.51 13.08 27.72
C GLN A 70 -5.46 12.23 26.87
N LEU A 71 -5.78 12.63 25.64
CA LEU A 71 -6.61 11.83 24.74
C LEU A 71 -5.99 10.45 24.47
N LYS A 72 -4.67 10.38 24.25
CA LYS A 72 -3.98 9.09 24.09
C LYS A 72 -4.09 8.22 25.34
N GLN A 73 -3.94 8.81 26.53
CA GLN A 73 -4.04 8.08 27.79
C GLN A 73 -5.44 7.50 28.00
N GLU A 74 -6.49 8.28 27.76
CA GLU A 74 -7.88 7.81 27.84
C GLU A 74 -8.16 6.68 26.84
N ILE A 75 -7.64 6.79 25.61
CA ILE A 75 -7.72 5.71 24.62
C ILE A 75 -6.97 4.47 25.11
N GLU A 76 -5.76 4.61 25.64
CA GLU A 76 -4.98 3.48 26.16
C GLU A 76 -5.69 2.77 27.33
N ILE A 77 -6.34 3.52 28.23
CA ILE A 77 -7.13 2.97 29.34
C ILE A 77 -8.30 2.17 28.77
N ALA A 78 -9.07 2.78 27.87
CA ALA A 78 -10.18 2.11 27.21
C ALA A 78 -9.71 0.81 26.53
N LEU A 79 -8.70 0.84 25.68
CA LEU A 79 -8.24 -0.34 24.94
C LEU A 79 -7.77 -1.50 25.84
N LYS A 80 -7.38 -1.23 27.09
CA LYS A 80 -7.03 -2.26 28.08
C LYS A 80 -8.25 -2.88 28.77
N GLU A 81 -9.29 -2.09 29.00
CA GLU A 81 -10.49 -2.53 29.72
C GLU A 81 -11.43 -3.41 28.87
N GLY A 82 -11.34 -3.33 27.55
CA GLY A 82 -12.21 -4.10 26.66
C GLY A 82 -11.67 -4.29 25.25
N THR A 83 -12.19 -5.32 24.58
CA THR A 83 -11.90 -5.63 23.17
C THR A 83 -12.48 -4.56 22.27
N ARG A 84 -11.60 -3.69 21.74
CA ARG A 84 -11.97 -2.64 20.79
C ARG A 84 -11.09 -2.76 19.56
N ILE A 85 -11.69 -2.67 18.38
CA ILE A 85 -10.99 -2.85 17.10
C ILE A 85 -10.78 -1.49 16.46
N MET A 86 -9.58 -1.23 15.96
CA MET A 86 -9.30 -0.01 15.21
C MET A 86 -8.95 -0.33 13.77
N ILE A 87 -9.57 0.39 12.84
CA ILE A 87 -9.33 0.28 11.41
C ILE A 87 -8.83 1.63 10.91
N PHE A 88 -7.65 1.64 10.30
CA PHE A 88 -7.07 2.83 9.69
C PHE A 88 -6.98 2.63 8.18
N ASP A 89 -7.65 3.50 7.43
CA ASP A 89 -7.46 3.57 5.98
C ASP A 89 -6.31 4.53 5.63
N ASP A 90 -5.65 4.24 4.50
CA ASP A 90 -4.48 4.96 4.00
C ASP A 90 -3.44 5.26 5.12
N ALA A 91 -3.08 4.22 5.86
CA ALA A 91 -2.22 4.29 7.03
C ALA A 91 -0.83 4.91 6.74
N GLN A 92 -0.38 4.93 5.48
CA GLN A 92 0.83 5.65 5.06
C GLN A 92 0.79 7.16 5.38
N CYS A 93 -0.40 7.77 5.46
CA CYS A 93 -0.61 9.16 5.80
C CYS A 93 -0.50 9.45 7.30
N ILE A 94 -0.47 8.42 8.16
CA ILE A 94 -0.35 8.60 9.61
C ILE A 94 1.05 9.11 9.95
N GLU A 95 1.09 10.20 10.71
CA GLU A 95 2.32 10.80 11.22
C GLU A 95 3.17 9.80 12.02
N THR A 96 4.49 9.87 11.85
CA THR A 96 5.45 8.96 12.48
C THR A 96 5.28 8.87 14.01
N LYS A 97 5.02 9.99 14.70
CA LYS A 97 4.79 10.01 16.15
C LYS A 97 3.59 9.17 16.56
N ILE A 98 2.51 9.20 15.78
CA ILE A 98 1.31 8.38 16.03
C ILE A 98 1.57 6.92 15.66
N ARG A 99 2.32 6.63 14.59
CA ARG A 99 2.73 5.25 14.29
C ARG A 99 3.51 4.60 15.43
N PHE A 100 4.44 5.32 16.06
CA PHE A 100 5.16 4.82 17.23
C PHE A 100 4.23 4.56 18.43
N TRP A 101 3.27 5.45 18.66
CA TRP A 101 2.26 5.26 19.69
C TRP A 101 1.36 4.04 19.42
N LEU A 102 0.85 3.89 18.19
CA LEU A 102 0.07 2.72 17.79
C LEU A 102 0.89 1.42 17.90
N LYS A 103 2.18 1.45 17.57
CA LYS A 103 3.08 0.30 17.76
C LYS A 103 3.16 -0.12 19.23
N LYS A 104 3.23 0.85 20.15
CA LYS A 104 3.19 0.59 21.59
C LYS A 104 1.84 -0.03 21.99
N ILE A 105 0.71 0.45 21.43
CA ILE A 105 -0.62 -0.12 21.68
C ILE A 105 -0.70 -1.59 21.24
N VAL A 106 -0.22 -1.92 20.04
CA VAL A 106 -0.22 -3.32 19.55
C VAL A 106 0.50 -4.26 20.53
N GLN A 107 1.55 -3.77 21.20
CA GLN A 107 2.30 -4.55 22.19
C GLN A 107 1.60 -4.63 23.55
N LEU A 108 0.99 -3.53 24.00
CA LEU A 108 0.38 -3.44 25.33
C LEU A 108 -1.06 -3.98 25.40
N CYS A 109 -1.79 -3.96 24.29
CA CYS A 109 -3.21 -4.26 24.21
C CYS A 109 -3.47 -5.34 23.14
N PRO A 110 -3.01 -6.60 23.35
CA PRO A 110 -3.18 -7.67 22.35
C PRO A 110 -4.65 -8.06 22.11
N THR A 111 -5.55 -7.69 23.01
CA THR A 111 -7.00 -7.90 22.90
C THR A 111 -7.69 -6.87 22.01
N SER A 112 -6.99 -5.82 21.59
CA SER A 112 -7.53 -4.70 20.81
C SER A 112 -6.80 -4.58 19.46
N PRO A 113 -7.18 -5.41 18.46
CA PRO A 113 -6.45 -5.50 17.21
C PRO A 113 -6.55 -4.22 16.36
N ILE A 114 -5.47 -3.93 15.64
CA ILE A 114 -5.37 -2.83 14.69
C ILE A 114 -5.29 -3.38 13.27
N LEU A 115 -6.24 -2.99 12.43
CA LEU A 115 -6.24 -3.26 11.00
C LEU A 115 -5.77 -2.01 10.26
N LEU A 116 -4.70 -2.14 9.47
CA LEU A 116 -4.10 -1.05 8.71
C LEU A 116 -4.27 -1.35 7.22
N PHE A 117 -4.82 -0.41 6.47
CA PHE A 117 -4.80 -0.46 5.00
C PHE A 117 -3.78 0.55 4.49
N ALA A 118 -2.89 0.14 3.60
CA ALA A 118 -1.87 1.05 3.08
C ALA A 118 -1.52 0.83 1.61
N THR A 119 -1.19 1.94 0.93
CA THR A 119 -0.59 1.95 -0.40
C THR A 119 0.92 2.15 -0.26
N SER A 120 1.70 1.15 -0.69
CA SER A 120 3.18 1.19 -0.65
C SER A 120 3.79 1.72 0.65
N PRO A 121 3.46 1.14 1.83
CA PRO A 121 3.97 1.63 3.10
C PRO A 121 5.50 1.51 3.20
N ARG A 122 6.14 2.52 3.79
CA ARG A 122 7.58 2.49 4.10
C ARG A 122 7.88 1.29 5.00
N ARG A 123 9.00 0.61 4.75
CA ARG A 123 9.45 -0.55 5.56
C ARG A 123 10.08 -0.05 6.87
N GLY A 124 9.25 0.29 7.86
CA GLY A 124 9.68 0.76 9.16
C GLY A 124 8.54 0.89 10.18
N ASP A 125 8.89 1.25 11.41
CA ASP A 125 7.97 1.59 12.51
C ASP A 125 6.91 0.52 12.82
N LEU A 126 5.64 0.89 12.72
CA LEU A 126 4.44 0.06 12.92
C LEU A 126 4.29 -0.99 11.82
N PHE A 127 4.64 -0.65 10.57
CA PHE A 127 4.38 -1.50 9.41
C PHE A 127 5.24 -2.76 9.36
N ILE A 128 6.40 -2.77 10.02
CA ILE A 128 7.23 -3.97 10.16
C ILE A 128 6.84 -4.82 11.37
N SER A 129 6.18 -4.22 12.37
CA SER A 129 5.80 -4.93 13.60
C SER A 129 4.53 -5.75 13.49
N VAL A 130 3.77 -5.62 12.39
CA VAL A 130 2.51 -6.34 12.18
C VAL A 130 2.62 -7.26 10.97
N PRO A 131 1.98 -8.45 11.00
CA PRO A 131 1.81 -9.31 9.84
C PRO A 131 1.24 -8.55 8.64
N ARG A 132 1.69 -8.90 7.43
CA ARG A 132 1.31 -8.24 6.19
C ARG A 132 0.63 -9.22 5.25
N ILE A 133 -0.50 -8.81 4.68
CA ILE A 133 -1.13 -9.47 3.54
C ILE A 133 -1.16 -8.51 2.35
N TYR A 134 -1.03 -9.06 1.16
CA TYR A 134 -1.16 -8.32 -0.09
C TYR A 134 -2.54 -8.58 -0.68
N LEU A 135 -3.22 -7.51 -1.07
CA LEU A 135 -4.46 -7.57 -1.80
C LEU A 135 -4.10 -7.86 -3.26
N GLU A 136 -4.47 -9.06 -3.71
CA GLU A 136 -4.21 -9.50 -5.07
C GLU A 136 -5.09 -8.73 -6.07
N PRO A 137 -4.61 -8.53 -7.31
CA PRO A 137 -5.43 -7.99 -8.38
C PRO A 137 -6.68 -8.84 -8.62
N LEU A 138 -7.79 -8.20 -8.99
CA LEU A 138 -9.03 -8.93 -9.25
C LEU A 138 -8.91 -9.80 -10.51
N PRO A 139 -9.57 -10.97 -10.53
CA PRO A 139 -9.67 -11.79 -11.72
C PRO A 139 -10.33 -11.03 -12.88
N ASP A 140 -9.83 -11.29 -14.09
CA ASP A 140 -10.31 -10.76 -15.36
C ASP A 140 -11.84 -10.77 -15.52
N LYS A 141 -12.49 -11.84 -15.09
CA LYS A 141 -13.96 -11.97 -15.15
C LYS A 141 -14.67 -10.89 -14.35
N ILE A 142 -14.15 -10.56 -13.17
CA ILE A 142 -14.72 -9.53 -12.28
C ILE A 142 -14.43 -8.14 -12.85
N ILE A 143 -13.23 -7.92 -13.39
CA ILE A 143 -12.90 -6.65 -14.07
C ILE A 143 -13.84 -6.40 -15.25
N ARG A 144 -14.09 -7.40 -16.10
CA ARG A 144 -15.08 -7.27 -17.19
C ARG A 144 -16.46 -6.91 -16.68
N GLN A 145 -16.88 -7.49 -15.55
CA GLN A 145 -18.17 -7.17 -14.95
C GLN A 145 -18.22 -5.70 -14.49
N ILE A 146 -17.17 -5.22 -13.83
CA ILE A 146 -17.04 -3.82 -13.39
C ILE A 146 -17.03 -2.87 -14.61
N MET A 147 -16.32 -3.22 -15.68
CA MET A 147 -16.29 -2.42 -16.91
C MET A 147 -17.67 -2.35 -17.56
N ARG A 148 -18.38 -3.49 -17.67
CA ARG A 148 -19.73 -3.54 -18.24
C ARG A 148 -20.73 -2.76 -17.42
N SER A 149 -20.72 -2.88 -16.09
CA SER A 149 -21.61 -2.09 -15.25
C SER A 149 -21.33 -0.59 -15.40
N THR A 150 -20.05 -0.21 -15.42
CA THR A 150 -19.65 1.20 -15.60
C THR A 150 -20.09 1.75 -16.96
N ALA A 151 -19.97 0.95 -18.03
CA ALA A 151 -20.41 1.33 -19.37
C ALA A 151 -21.94 1.49 -19.44
N GLN A 152 -22.68 0.55 -18.82
CA GLN A 152 -24.15 0.62 -18.71
C GLN A 152 -24.62 1.86 -17.96
N ASP A 153 -24.01 2.17 -16.81
CA ASP A 153 -24.34 3.34 -16.00
C ASP A 153 -24.18 4.66 -16.78
N ARG A 154 -23.32 4.66 -17.80
CA ARG A 154 -23.04 5.82 -18.66
C ARG A 154 -23.65 5.72 -20.06
N SER A 155 -24.49 4.71 -20.31
CA SER A 155 -25.09 4.45 -21.63
C SER A 155 -24.08 4.35 -22.77
N ILE A 156 -22.88 3.83 -22.47
CA ILE A 156 -21.81 3.57 -23.44
C ILE A 156 -22.03 2.16 -24.00
N ASN A 157 -22.08 2.04 -25.33
CA ASN A 157 -22.12 0.75 -25.99
C ASN A 157 -20.69 0.32 -26.33
N LEU A 158 -20.10 -0.55 -25.51
CA LEU A 158 -18.77 -1.13 -25.77
C LEU A 158 -18.91 -2.49 -26.42
N GLU A 159 -18.21 -2.72 -27.53
CA GLU A 159 -18.14 -4.05 -28.12
C GLU A 159 -17.24 -4.97 -27.27
N ASN A 160 -17.41 -6.28 -27.42
CA ASN A 160 -16.61 -7.25 -26.66
C ASN A 160 -15.12 -7.19 -27.01
N VAL A 161 -14.77 -6.68 -28.20
CA VAL A 161 -13.38 -6.49 -28.64
C VAL A 161 -12.73 -5.34 -27.87
N ASP A 162 -13.42 -4.21 -27.76
CA ASP A 162 -12.95 -3.03 -27.02
C ASP A 162 -12.84 -3.32 -25.52
N LEU A 163 -13.77 -4.10 -24.96
CA LEU A 163 -13.65 -4.55 -23.57
C LEU A 163 -12.42 -5.41 -23.32
N ALA A 164 -12.02 -6.26 -24.28
CA ALA A 164 -10.84 -7.10 -24.12
C ALA A 164 -9.55 -6.28 -24.16
N SER A 165 -9.46 -5.30 -25.08
CA SER A 165 -8.30 -4.41 -25.17
C SER A 165 -8.17 -3.54 -23.93
N LEU A 166 -9.26 -2.93 -23.45
CA LEU A 166 -9.26 -2.13 -22.22
C LEU A 166 -8.89 -2.98 -21.00
N GLN A 167 -9.41 -4.21 -20.89
CA GLN A 167 -9.15 -5.08 -19.75
C GLN A 167 -7.67 -5.51 -19.66
N GLN A 168 -7.02 -5.82 -20.79
CA GLN A 168 -5.60 -6.19 -20.82
C GLN A 168 -4.73 -5.07 -20.25
N ARG A 169 -5.12 -3.82 -20.49
CA ARG A 169 -4.40 -2.64 -20.01
C ARG A 169 -4.52 -2.50 -18.50
N VAL A 170 -5.65 -2.85 -17.89
CA VAL A 170 -5.97 -2.53 -16.49
C VAL A 170 -5.34 -3.46 -15.45
N ALA A 171 -4.86 -4.64 -15.85
CA ALA A 171 -4.13 -5.59 -15.01
C ALA A 171 -4.78 -5.93 -13.65
N GLY A 172 -6.11 -6.03 -13.59
CA GLY A 172 -6.83 -6.43 -12.38
C GLY A 172 -7.16 -5.30 -11.39
N ASN A 173 -6.93 -4.03 -11.75
CA ASN A 173 -7.20 -2.89 -10.87
C ASN A 173 -8.61 -2.30 -11.11
N PRO A 174 -9.52 -2.34 -10.11
CA PRO A 174 -10.89 -1.82 -10.25
C PRO A 174 -10.98 -0.33 -10.64
N MET A 175 -10.16 0.52 -10.03
CA MET A 175 -10.18 1.96 -10.31
C MET A 175 -9.75 2.25 -11.74
N LEU A 176 -8.69 1.58 -12.21
CA LEU A 176 -8.23 1.70 -13.59
C LEU A 176 -9.25 1.11 -14.57
N ALA A 177 -10.01 0.08 -14.18
CA ALA A 177 -11.08 -0.47 -15.00
C ALA A 177 -12.18 0.55 -15.28
N VAL A 178 -12.63 1.22 -14.21
CA VAL A 178 -13.63 2.29 -14.29
C VAL A 178 -13.08 3.44 -15.13
N ARG A 179 -11.83 3.86 -14.88
CA ARG A 179 -11.18 4.96 -15.60
C ARG A 179 -11.01 4.66 -17.09
N ALA A 180 -10.57 3.44 -17.44
CA ALA A 180 -10.42 2.98 -18.83
C ALA A 180 -11.69 3.19 -19.66
N VAL A 181 -12.84 2.75 -19.12
CA VAL A 181 -14.16 2.92 -19.77
C VAL A 181 -14.54 4.40 -19.90
N GLN A 182 -14.13 5.24 -18.94
CA GLN A 182 -14.49 6.66 -18.94
C GLN A 182 -13.68 7.47 -19.94
N GLU A 183 -12.39 7.19 -20.14
CA GLU A 183 -11.60 7.95 -21.10
C GLU A 183 -11.90 7.52 -22.54
N GLU A 184 -12.24 6.25 -22.79
CA GLU A 184 -12.73 5.77 -24.08
C GLU A 184 -13.94 6.61 -24.54
N TYR A 185 -14.86 6.90 -23.62
CA TYR A 185 -16.02 7.76 -23.91
C TYR A 185 -15.65 9.20 -24.25
N ILE A 186 -14.56 9.73 -23.69
CA ILE A 186 -14.11 11.10 -23.91
C ILE A 186 -13.28 11.20 -25.21
N GLY A 187 -12.87 10.07 -25.79
CA GLY A 187 -12.01 10.01 -26.98
C GLY A 187 -10.57 10.42 -26.68
N LEU A 188 -10.10 10.19 -25.45
CA LEU A 188 -8.71 10.43 -25.08
C LEU A 188 -7.88 9.19 -25.41
N ASP A 189 -6.83 9.40 -26.22
CA ASP A 189 -5.79 8.39 -26.41
C ASP A 189 -5.01 8.20 -25.10
N PHE A 190 -5.29 7.10 -24.40
CA PHE A 190 -4.61 6.75 -23.15
C PHE A 190 -3.14 6.40 -23.39
N GLU A 191 -2.22 7.01 -22.64
CA GLU A 191 -0.82 6.57 -22.53
C GLU A 191 -0.73 5.24 -21.74
N GLU A 192 -0.06 4.23 -22.29
CA GLU A 192 0.05 2.86 -21.73
C GLU A 192 0.91 2.74 -20.43
N GLY A 193 1.16 3.84 -19.71
CA GLY A 193 2.18 3.92 -18.65
C GLY A 193 1.70 3.94 -17.20
N ASP A 194 0.39 3.95 -16.94
CA ASP A 194 -0.12 4.25 -15.58
C ASP A 194 0.02 3.07 -14.59
N HIS A 195 0.42 1.91 -15.09
CA HIS A 195 0.81 0.76 -14.27
C HIS A 195 2.25 0.94 -13.81
N GLN A 196 2.44 1.50 -12.62
CA GLN A 196 3.71 1.40 -11.91
C GLN A 196 3.95 -0.03 -11.38
N LYS A 197 3.98 -1.02 -12.27
CA LYS A 197 4.77 -2.22 -12.00
C LYS A 197 6.22 -1.77 -12.11
N TYR A 198 6.87 -1.54 -10.97
CA TYR A 198 8.33 -1.50 -10.91
C TYR A 198 8.84 -2.74 -11.64
N GLY A 199 9.35 -2.54 -12.86
CA GLY A 199 10.04 -3.60 -13.58
C GLY A 199 11.17 -4.07 -12.69
N ASP A 200 11.07 -5.31 -12.20
CA ASP A 200 12.06 -5.89 -11.31
C ASP A 200 13.33 -6.15 -12.12
N GLY A 201 14.13 -5.09 -12.31
CA GLY A 201 15.38 -5.10 -13.09
C GLY A 201 16.46 -6.01 -12.50
N SER A 202 16.14 -6.72 -11.42
CA SER A 202 16.97 -7.75 -10.79
C SER A 202 17.39 -8.84 -11.77
N PHE A 203 16.54 -9.18 -12.76
CA PHE A 203 16.91 -10.13 -13.82
C PHE A 203 18.07 -9.61 -14.70
N LEU A 204 18.04 -8.34 -15.10
CA LEU A 204 19.09 -7.74 -15.93
C LEU A 204 20.44 -7.65 -15.18
N ILE A 205 20.42 -7.39 -13.86
CA ILE A 205 21.63 -7.44 -13.03
C ILE A 205 22.21 -8.86 -13.03
N PHE A 206 21.36 -9.85 -12.79
CA PHE A 206 21.79 -11.25 -12.68
C PHE A 206 22.48 -11.70 -13.98
N VAL A 207 21.87 -11.41 -15.13
CA VAL A 207 22.46 -11.70 -16.44
C VAL A 207 23.80 -10.98 -16.62
N GLY A 208 23.87 -9.67 -16.33
CA GLY A 208 25.10 -8.89 -16.47
C GLY A 208 26.25 -9.42 -15.60
N VAL A 209 26.00 -9.72 -14.32
CA VAL A 209 27.00 -10.26 -13.39
C VAL A 209 27.52 -11.62 -13.86
N VAL A 210 26.62 -12.52 -14.28
CA VAL A 210 27.00 -13.85 -14.80
C VAL A 210 27.85 -13.73 -16.07
N THR A 211 27.52 -12.81 -16.98
CA THR A 211 28.32 -12.56 -18.19
C THR A 211 29.73 -12.11 -17.85
N PHE A 212 29.91 -11.16 -16.93
CA PHE A 212 31.24 -10.70 -16.53
C PHE A 212 32.08 -11.78 -15.83
N ILE A 213 31.44 -12.65 -15.05
CA ILE A 213 32.11 -13.81 -14.43
C ILE A 213 32.55 -14.81 -15.51
N ALA A 214 31.70 -15.13 -16.48
CA ALA A 214 32.03 -16.03 -17.57
C ALA A 214 33.24 -15.52 -18.40
N VAL A 215 33.26 -14.22 -18.73
CA VAL A 215 34.38 -13.60 -19.45
C VAL A 215 35.69 -13.71 -18.67
N ARG A 216 35.67 -13.64 -17.33
CA ARG A 216 36.89 -13.85 -16.51
C ARG A 216 37.42 -15.27 -16.61
N PHE A 217 36.54 -16.28 -16.62
CA PHE A 217 36.96 -17.67 -16.80
C PHE A 217 37.60 -17.90 -18.18
N PHE A 218 37.01 -17.33 -19.24
CA PHE A 218 37.62 -17.38 -20.57
C PHE A 218 38.97 -16.66 -20.63
N ALA A 219 39.09 -15.50 -19.99
CA ALA A 219 40.34 -14.74 -19.93
C ALA A 219 41.47 -15.52 -19.23
N ILE A 220 41.15 -16.26 -18.17
CA ILE A 220 42.09 -17.16 -17.48
C ILE A 220 42.49 -18.31 -18.41
N GLY A 221 41.52 -18.96 -19.07
CA GLY A 221 41.79 -20.05 -20.01
C GLY A 221 42.65 -19.66 -21.22
N LEU A 222 42.52 -18.40 -21.67
CA LEU A 222 43.31 -17.83 -22.76
C LEU A 222 44.62 -17.15 -22.29
N ASN A 223 44.93 -17.22 -20.99
CA ASN A 223 46.06 -16.53 -20.34
C ASN A 223 46.13 -15.02 -20.67
N ASN A 224 44.99 -14.39 -20.92
CA ASN A 224 44.90 -13.00 -21.32
C ASN A 224 44.62 -12.11 -20.10
N ARG A 225 45.71 -11.56 -19.54
CA ARG A 225 45.67 -10.69 -18.36
C ARG A 225 44.89 -9.39 -18.59
N LEU A 226 44.91 -8.85 -19.81
CA LEU A 226 44.17 -7.63 -20.16
C LEU A 226 42.67 -7.89 -20.11
N LEU A 227 42.20 -8.95 -20.76
CA LEU A 227 40.77 -9.30 -20.78
C LEU A 227 40.24 -9.58 -19.37
N TYR A 228 41.06 -10.19 -18.52
CA TYR A 228 40.73 -10.44 -17.12
C TYR A 228 40.58 -9.15 -16.30
N ALA A 229 41.50 -8.19 -16.48
CA ALA A 229 41.43 -6.90 -15.80
C ALA A 229 40.26 -6.04 -16.31
N LEU A 230 40.04 -6.02 -17.62
CA LEU A 230 39.03 -5.18 -18.28
C LEU A 230 37.60 -5.64 -17.95
N SER A 231 37.36 -6.96 -17.91
CA SER A 231 36.08 -7.53 -17.47
C SER A 231 35.77 -7.22 -16.00
N GLY A 232 36.79 -7.25 -15.12
CA GLY A 232 36.63 -6.84 -13.72
C GLY A 232 36.27 -5.37 -13.55
N LEU A 233 36.93 -4.49 -14.30
CA LEU A 233 36.67 -3.05 -14.27
C LEU A 233 35.26 -2.70 -14.80
N LEU A 234 34.85 -3.32 -15.92
CA LEU A 234 33.51 -3.13 -16.49
C LEU A 234 32.40 -3.62 -15.55
N ALA A 235 32.61 -4.72 -14.82
CA ALA A 235 31.64 -5.22 -13.85
C ALA A 235 31.39 -4.21 -12.70
N VAL A 236 32.46 -3.57 -12.20
CA VAL A 236 32.37 -2.55 -11.14
C VAL A 236 31.67 -1.29 -11.67
N LEU A 237 32.00 -0.85 -12.88
CA LEU A 237 31.34 0.29 -13.52
C LEU A 237 29.85 0.02 -13.77
N PHE A 238 29.51 -1.18 -14.27
CA PHE A 238 28.13 -1.60 -14.47
C PHE A 238 27.34 -1.60 -13.16
N TRP A 239 27.91 -2.17 -12.08
CA TRP A 239 27.29 -2.16 -10.76
C TRP A 239 27.12 -0.74 -10.20
N GLY A 240 28.14 0.12 -10.36
CA GLY A 240 28.11 1.51 -9.92
C GLY A 240 27.05 2.34 -10.65
N LEU A 241 27.00 2.22 -11.98
CA LEU A 241 26.00 2.88 -12.82
C LEU A 241 24.58 2.40 -12.45
N TYR A 242 24.39 1.10 -12.32
CA TYR A 242 23.12 0.51 -11.94
C TYR A 242 22.62 0.99 -10.58
N ARG A 243 23.51 1.03 -9.58
CA ARG A 243 23.18 1.55 -8.25
C ARG A 243 22.85 3.04 -8.30
N SER A 244 23.56 3.82 -9.11
CA SER A 244 23.27 5.25 -9.32
C SER A 244 21.88 5.44 -9.93
N LEU A 245 21.54 4.69 -10.97
CA LEU A 245 20.22 4.72 -11.61
C LEU A 245 19.08 4.36 -10.65
N ARG A 246 19.30 3.41 -9.72
CA ARG A 246 18.31 3.10 -8.66
C ARG A 246 18.17 4.18 -7.58
N LEU A 247 19.19 5.02 -7.41
CA LEU A 247 19.18 6.12 -6.44
C LEU A 247 18.60 7.41 -7.02
N LEU A 248 18.45 7.50 -8.35
CA LEU A 248 17.72 8.58 -8.98
C LEU A 248 16.23 8.45 -8.60
N PRO A 249 15.62 9.51 -8.04
CA PRO A 249 14.18 9.52 -7.82
C PRO A 249 13.48 9.36 -9.17
N GLY A 250 12.54 8.41 -9.26
CA GLY A 250 11.73 8.23 -10.45
C GLY A 250 11.09 9.56 -10.87
N GLU A 251 11.05 9.81 -12.18
CA GLU A 251 10.40 10.99 -12.78
C GLU A 251 8.98 11.11 -12.21
N GLY A 252 8.79 12.11 -11.34
CA GLY A 252 7.60 12.25 -10.50
C GLY A 252 7.86 13.06 -9.22
N ALA A 253 9.12 13.18 -8.78
CA ALA A 253 9.49 14.19 -7.80
C ALA A 253 9.53 15.58 -8.48
N LYS A 254 8.36 16.25 -8.54
CA LYS A 254 8.32 17.69 -8.78
C LYS A 254 9.26 18.36 -7.78
N ILE A 255 10.28 19.02 -8.32
CA ILE A 255 11.15 19.92 -7.58
C ILE A 255 10.25 21.03 -7.02
N GLN A 256 10.18 21.14 -5.70
CA GLN A 256 9.73 22.35 -5.00
C GLN A 256 10.91 23.30 -4.89
#